data_AF-A0A7K0GPH8-F1
#
_entry.id   AF-A0A7K0GPH8-F1
#
_cell.length_a   1.000
_cell.length_b   1.000
_cell.length_c   1.000
_cell.angle_alpha   90.00
_cell.angle_beta   90.00
_cell.angle_gamma   90.00
#
_symmetry.space_group_name_H-M   'P 1'
#
loop_
_entity.id
_entity.type
_entity.pdbx_description
1 polymer ?
#
loop_
_entity_poly.entity_id
_entity_poly.type
_entity_poly.pdbx_seq_one_letter_code
_entity_poly.pdbx_strand_id
1 'polypeptide(L)' 'GLGTAASILRRNPDLKIAIISPVEAISTDSNDYQLEVLSPPARFVKKENRMKAYKHLSKRSASLECE' A
#
# COMPACT_ATOMS: atom_id res chain seq x y z
N GLY A 1 -2.14 -5.00 -3.98
CA GLY A 1 -1.12 -5.71 -4.76
C GLY A 1 -1.57 -5.99 -6.19
N LEU A 2 -2.66 -6.74 -6.36
CA LEU A 2 -3.10 -7.29 -7.64
C LEU A 2 -3.27 -6.29 -8.80
N GLY A 3 -3.90 -5.13 -8.56
CA GLY A 3 -4.15 -4.15 -9.63
C GLY A 3 -2.88 -3.52 -10.23
N THR A 4 -1.87 -3.26 -9.40
CA THR A 4 -0.59 -2.71 -9.85
C THR A 4 0.20 -3.76 -10.63
N ALA A 5 0.26 -5.00 -10.12
CA ALA A 5 0.93 -6.10 -10.81
C ALA A 5 0.31 -6.37 -12.20
N ALA A 6 -1.03 -6.42 -12.27
CA ALA A 6 -1.74 -6.58 -13.54
C ALA A 6 -1.46 -5.43 -14.52
N SER A 7 -1.36 -4.19 -14.02
CA SER A 7 -1.04 -3.01 -14.84
C SER A 7 0.39 -3.04 -15.38
N ILE A 8 1.36 -3.57 -14.63
CA ILE A 8 2.75 -3.75 -15.08
C ILE A 8 2.82 -4.84 -16.16
N LEU A 9 2.20 -6.00 -15.92
CA LEU A 9 2.19 -7.10 -16.89
C LEU A 9 1.50 -6.73 -18.21
N ARG A 10 0.45 -5.89 -18.16
CA ARG A 10 -0.20 -5.38 -19.37
C ARG A 10 0.75 -4.53 -20.24
N ARG A 11 1.76 -3.89 -19.64
CA ARG A 11 2.75 -3.07 -20.37
C ARG A 11 3.91 -3.90 -20.87
N ASN A 12 4.34 -4.89 -20.08
CA ASN A 12 5.37 -5.84 -20.48
C ASN A 12 5.08 -7.20 -19.83
N PRO A 13 4.62 -8.19 -20.63
CA PRO A 13 4.23 -9.50 -20.11
C PRO A 13 5.41 -10.37 -19.68
N ASP A 14 6.63 -10.05 -20.12
CA ASP A 14 7.82 -10.87 -19.86
C ASP A 14 8.46 -10.54 -18.50
N LEU A 15 8.05 -9.46 -17.84
CA LEU A 15 8.54 -9.09 -16.53
C LEU A 15 8.10 -10.09 -15.45
N LYS A 16 9.06 -10.52 -14.62
CA LYS A 16 8.79 -11.28 -13.41
C LYS A 16 8.58 -10.33 -12.25
N ILE A 17 7.42 -10.44 -11.59
CA ILE A 17 7.01 -9.55 -10.51
C ILE A 17 6.95 -10.34 -9.22
N ALA A 18 7.67 -9.87 -8.19
CA ALA A 18 7.52 -10.35 -6.83
C ALA A 18 6.62 -9.37 -6.05
N ILE A 19 5.57 -9.90 -5.43
CA ILE A 19 4.70 -9.14 -4.53
C ILE A 19 5.12 -9.43 -3.10
N ILE A 20 5.35 -8.37 -2.32
CA ILE A 20 5.70 -8.45 -0.90
C ILE A 20 4.57 -7.83 -0.09
N SER A 21 3.90 -8.66 0.72
CA SER A 21 2.76 -8.28 1.54
C SER A 21 3.20 -8.14 3.01
N PRO A 22 2.98 -6.99 3.65
CA PRO A 22 3.23 -6.83 5.08
C PRO A 22 2.17 -7.58 5.89
N VAL A 23 2.59 -8.42 6.83
CA VAL A 23 1.72 -9.22 7.70
C VAL A 23 2.16 -9.12 9.15
N GLU A 24 1.23 -9.28 10.08
CA GLU A 24 1.55 -9.32 11.52
C GLU A 24 2.11 -10.69 11.94
N ALA A 25 1.78 -11.75 11.20
CA ALA A 25 2.31 -13.09 11.40
C ALA A 25 2.42 -13.79 10.03
N ILE A 26 3.53 -14.52 9.84
CA ILE A 26 3.76 -15.27 8.60
C ILE A 26 2.78 -16.46 8.53
N SER A 27 2.22 -16.68 7.35
CA SER A 27 1.35 -17.81 7.03
C SER A 27 1.90 -18.60 5.85
N THR A 28 1.78 -19.91 5.90
CA THR A 28 2.16 -20.83 4.81
C THR A 28 1.19 -20.83 3.65
N ASP A 29 0.00 -20.24 3.81
CA ASP A 29 -1.11 -20.32 2.85
C ASP A 29 -1.16 -19.10 1.90
N SER A 30 0.02 -18.56 1.54
CA SER A 30 0.15 -17.34 0.75
C SER A 30 0.97 -17.57 -0.50
N ASN A 31 0.47 -17.07 -1.63
CA ASN A 31 1.17 -17.12 -2.92
C ASN A 31 2.19 -15.98 -3.09
N ASP A 32 2.14 -14.96 -2.21
CA ASP A 32 3.01 -13.79 -2.25
C ASP A 32 4.13 -13.91 -1.21
N TYR A 33 5.23 -13.17 -1.38
CA TYR A 33 6.21 -13.02 -0.32
C TYR A 33 5.61 -12.23 0.83
N GLN A 34 6.01 -12.58 2.05
CA GLN A 34 5.52 -11.93 3.26
C GLN A 34 6.65 -11.22 4.00
N LEU A 35 6.35 -10.04 4.51
CA LEU A 35 7.22 -9.29 5.40
C LEU A 35 6.52 -9.16 6.76
N GLU A 36 7.07 -9.79 7.78
CA GLU A 36 6.57 -9.64 9.14
C GLU A 36 6.84 -8.22 9.64
N VAL A 37 5.78 -7.51 10.04
CA VAL A 37 5.85 -6.14 10.53
C VAL A 37 5.01 -5.98 11.79
N LEU A 38 5.39 -5.01 12.63
CA LEU A 38 4.61 -4.65 13.80
C LEU A 38 3.22 -4.13 13.40
N SER A 39 2.20 -4.52 14.17
CA SER A 39 0.83 -4.06 13.96
C SER A 39 0.77 -2.52 13.98
N PRO A 40 0.00 -1.90 13.07
CA PRO A 40 -0.13 -0.45 13.05
C PRO A 40 -0.74 0.06 14.37
N PRO A 41 -0.24 1.18 14.93
CA PRO A 41 -0.75 1.71 16.19
C PRO A 41 -2.25 1.97 16.14
N ALA A 42 -3.00 1.59 17.18
CA ALA A 42 -4.47 1.69 17.25
C ALA A 42 -5.04 3.08 16.90
N ARG A 43 -4.25 4.14 17.11
CA ARG A 43 -4.59 5.52 16.71
C ARG A 43 -4.81 5.71 15.20
N PHE A 44 -4.22 4.87 14.36
CA PHE A 44 -4.40 4.88 12.89
C PHE A 44 -5.51 3.95 12.40
N VAL A 45 -5.95 3.02 13.24
CA VAL A 45 -6.99 2.03 12.92
C VAL A 45 -8.40 2.64 13.01
N LYS A 46 -8.59 3.69 13.81
CA LYS A 46 -9.88 4.39 13.92
C LYS A 46 -10.26 5.03 12.58
N LYS A 47 -11.41 4.62 12.02
CA LYS A 47 -11.96 5.08 10.74
C LYS A 47 -12.04 6.61 10.63
N GLU A 48 -12.33 7.29 11.73
CA GLU A 48 -12.35 8.76 11.84
C GLU A 48 -10.96 9.39 11.64
N ASN A 49 -9.91 8.79 12.19
CA ASN A 49 -8.54 9.30 12.09
C ASN A 49 -7.98 9.10 10.68
N ARG A 50 -8.37 8.00 10.02
CA ARG A 50 -8.04 7.74 8.61
C ARG A 50 -8.64 8.80 7.68
N MET A 51 -9.93 9.13 7.85
CA MET A 51 -10.59 10.20 7.09
C MET A 51 -9.97 11.57 7.36
N LYS A 52 -9.57 11.87 8.61
CA LYS A 52 -8.86 13.12 8.95
C LYS A 52 -7.50 13.18 8.27
N ALA A 53 -6.70 12.11 8.32
CA ALA A 53 -5.40 12.06 7.65
C ALA A 53 -5.52 12.22 6.12
N TYR A 54 -6.50 11.56 5.46
CA TYR A 54 -6.77 11.77 4.04
C TYR A 54 -7.15 13.21 3.69
N LYS A 55 -7.99 13.87 4.52
CA LYS A 55 -8.33 15.30 4.36
C LYS A 55 -7.14 16.23 4.52
N HIS A 56 -6.15 15.88 5.34
CA HIS A 56 -4.92 16.67 5.47
C HIS A 56 -3.98 16.45 4.29
N LEU A 57 -3.88 15.23 3.75
CA LEU A 57 -3.08 14.93 2.57
C LEU A 57 -3.63 15.58 1.29
N SER A 58 -4.96 15.65 1.12
CA SER A 58 -5.58 16.29 -0.05
C SER A 58 -5.31 17.80 -0.14
N LYS A 59 -4.93 18.44 0.97
CA LYS A 59 -4.58 19.86 1.01
C LYS A 59 -3.08 20.12 0.80
N ARG A 60 -2.24 19.08 0.82
CA ARG A 60 -0.77 19.22 0.70
C ARG A 60 -0.34 19.70 -0.69
N SER A 61 -1.13 19.41 -1.72
CA SER A 61 -0.89 19.84 -3.10
C SER A 61 -1.51 21.18 -3.46
N ALA A 62 -2.21 21.85 -2.53
CA ALA A 62 -2.85 23.14 -2.81
C ALA A 62 -1.84 24.28 -3.00
N SER A 63 -0.60 24.13 -2.51
CA SER A 63 0.47 25.13 -2.63
C SER A 63 1.66 24.63 -3.45
N LEU A 64 1.52 23.51 -4.18
CA LEU A 64 2.54 23.06 -5.12
C LEU A 64 2.29 23.77 -6.45
N GLU A 65 2.81 24.99 -6.58
CA GLU A 65 3.07 25.56 -7.90
C GLU A 65 4.35 24.93 -8.43
N CYS A 66 4.27 24.29 -9.60
CA CYS A 66 5.46 23.86 -10.33
C CYS A 66 5.93 25.04 -11.20
N GLU A 67 7.19 25.46 -11.03
CA GLU A 67 7.91 26.23 -12.05
C GLU A 67 8.24 25.36 -13.28
#